data_AF-A0AAJ2E8A4-F1
#
_entry.id   AF-A0AAJ2E8A4-F1
#
_cell.length_a   1.000
_cell.length_b   1.000
_cell.length_c   1.000
_cell.angle_alpha   90.00
_cell.angle_beta   90.00
_cell.angle_gamma   90.00
#
_symmetry.space_group_name_H-M   'P 1'
#
loop_
_entity.id
_entity.type
_entity.pdbx_description
1 polymer ?
#
loop_
_entity_poly.entity_id
_entity_poly.type
_entity_poly.pdbx_seq_one_letter_code
_entity_poly.pdbx_strand_id
1 'polypeptide(L)'
;MSANPVLADLPLFPLHTVLFPGGLLPLKIFEARYLDMARECLREQTPFGVCLLKSGHEVASPGDPSVPESIGCLAEIAECDVDTFGLLLVQARGTDRFRLTDHRVEPSNLIVGTAELLGEDQPLQGAEALAKFGACAEVLERIIDTIKEREPQNLPFVEPFLYDDPTWVSNRLAEILPIPMRARQKLMELMDAGARIDVVHHYMQHHQLL
;
A
#
# COMPACT_ATOMS: atom_id res chain seq x y z
N MET A 1 9.85 23.52 10.57
CA MET A 1 9.70 22.19 9.94
C MET A 1 10.07 21.18 11.00
N SER A 2 9.10 20.49 11.57
CA SER A 2 9.39 19.35 12.46
C SER A 2 10.01 18.27 11.59
N ALA A 3 11.12 17.67 12.03
CA ALA A 3 11.72 16.54 11.32
C ALA A 3 10.71 15.39 11.31
N ASN A 4 10.56 14.72 10.17
CA ASN A 4 9.69 13.54 10.08
C ASN A 4 10.21 12.44 11.02
N PRO A 5 9.33 11.65 11.65
CA PRO A 5 9.75 10.51 12.46
C PRO A 5 10.58 9.51 11.64
N VAL A 6 11.60 8.94 12.28
CA VAL A 6 12.46 7.91 11.69
C VAL A 6 12.32 6.62 12.48
N LEU A 7 12.05 5.53 11.78
CA LEU A 7 12.01 4.17 12.30
C LEU A 7 13.34 3.49 11.98
N ALA A 8 14.05 3.06 13.02
CA ALA A 8 15.23 2.23 12.88
C ALA A 8 14.81 0.75 12.84
N ASP A 9 15.54 -0.05 12.07
CA ASP A 9 15.34 -1.50 11.99
C ASP A 9 13.91 -1.94 11.64
N LEU A 10 13.19 -1.15 10.83
CA LEU A 10 11.86 -1.49 10.33
C LEU A 10 11.96 -2.79 9.52
N PRO A 11 11.30 -3.89 9.91
CA PRO A 11 11.29 -5.09 9.10
C PRO A 11 10.53 -4.84 7.80
N LEU A 12 11.11 -5.25 6.68
CA LEU A 12 10.56 -5.05 5.35
C LEU A 12 10.04 -6.35 4.75
N PHE A 13 8.90 -6.24 4.08
CA PHE A 13 8.28 -7.26 3.26
C PHE A 13 8.21 -6.77 1.81
N PRO A 14 9.25 -7.03 0.99
CA PRO A 14 9.21 -6.72 -0.43
C PRO A 14 8.24 -7.64 -1.18
N LEU A 15 7.34 -7.05 -1.97
CA LEU A 15 6.29 -7.75 -2.71
C LEU A 15 6.21 -7.28 -4.18
N HIS A 16 5.51 -8.01 -5.04
CA HIS A 16 5.16 -7.59 -6.40
C HIS A 16 3.89 -6.73 -6.45
N THR A 17 3.53 -6.08 -5.35
CA THR A 17 2.38 -5.17 -5.24
C THR A 17 2.76 -3.86 -4.56
N VAL A 18 1.89 -2.86 -4.72
CA VAL A 18 1.98 -1.56 -4.07
C VAL A 18 0.84 -1.47 -3.08
N LEU A 19 1.15 -1.29 -1.81
CA LEU A 19 0.17 -1.00 -0.76
C LEU A 19 0.06 0.52 -0.60
N PHE A 20 -1.16 1.07 -0.62
CA PHE A 20 -1.38 2.48 -0.26
C PHE A 20 -1.90 2.60 1.17
N PRO A 21 -1.77 3.79 1.80
CA PRO A 21 -2.49 4.15 3.01
C PRO A 21 -3.99 3.78 2.93
N GLY A 22 -4.49 3.14 3.98
CA GLY A 22 -5.87 2.65 4.09
C GLY A 22 -6.19 1.41 3.24
N GLY A 23 -5.25 0.91 2.44
CA GLY A 23 -5.44 -0.28 1.61
C GLY A 23 -5.42 -1.57 2.43
N LEU A 24 -6.12 -2.59 1.93
CA LEU A 24 -6.11 -3.94 2.47
C LEU A 24 -5.14 -4.82 1.69
N LEU A 25 -4.31 -5.56 2.39
CA LEU A 25 -3.35 -6.49 1.81
C LEU A 25 -3.51 -7.89 2.43
N PRO A 26 -4.27 -8.79 1.78
CA PRO A 26 -4.29 -10.20 2.19
C PRO A 26 -2.94 -10.85 1.85
N LEU A 27 -2.36 -11.52 2.84
CA LEU A 27 -1.06 -12.16 2.76
C LEU A 27 -1.16 -13.62 3.18
N LYS A 28 -0.47 -14.47 2.42
CA LYS A 28 -0.24 -15.87 2.78
C LYS A 28 1.24 -16.05 3.09
N ILE A 29 1.57 -16.13 4.38
CA ILE A 29 2.94 -16.15 4.86
C ILE A 29 3.35 -17.59 5.15
N PHE A 30 4.42 -18.03 4.49
CA PHE A 30 4.95 -19.40 4.63
C PHE A 30 6.47 -19.45 4.81
N GLU A 31 7.21 -18.41 4.41
CA GLU A 31 8.66 -18.34 4.65
C GLU A 31 8.96 -18.05 6.12
N ALA A 32 9.91 -18.81 6.71
CA ALA A 32 10.26 -18.72 8.13
C ALA A 32 10.57 -17.29 8.60
N ARG A 33 11.35 -16.52 7.84
CA ARG A 33 11.69 -15.12 8.16
C ARG A 33 10.47 -14.22 8.32
N TYR A 34 9.45 -14.41 7.49
CA TYR A 34 8.23 -13.61 7.52
C TYR A 34 7.22 -14.14 8.54
N LEU A 35 7.24 -15.45 8.84
CA LEU A 35 6.49 -16.01 9.97
C LEU A 35 6.97 -15.41 11.30
N ASP A 36 8.29 -15.32 11.48
CA ASP A 36 8.87 -14.74 12.69
C ASP A 36 8.61 -13.23 12.77
N MET A 37 8.79 -12.50 11.65
CA MET A 37 8.41 -11.10 11.55
C MET A 37 6.93 -10.85 11.92
N ALA A 38 6.00 -11.63 11.36
CA ALA A 38 4.57 -11.47 11.62
C ALA A 38 4.22 -11.75 13.08
N ARG A 39 4.83 -12.79 13.69
CA ARG A 39 4.65 -13.09 15.12
C ARG A 39 5.16 -11.96 16.01
N GLU A 40 6.29 -11.36 15.66
CA GLU A 40 6.83 -10.22 16.39
C GLU A 40 5.94 -8.99 16.26
N CYS A 41 5.50 -8.66 15.04
CA CYS A 41 4.57 -7.56 14.80
C CYS A 41 3.26 -7.72 15.58
N LEU A 42 2.70 -8.94 15.62
CA LEU A 42 1.51 -9.25 16.42
C LEU A 42 1.75 -9.10 17.93
N ARG A 43 2.90 -9.56 18.43
CA ARG A 43 3.25 -9.57 19.85
C ARG A 43 3.52 -8.17 20.38
N GLU A 44 4.26 -7.37 19.63
CA GLU A 44 4.70 -6.02 20.02
C GLU A 44 3.78 -4.91 19.50
N GLN A 45 2.76 -5.27 18.70
CA GLN A 45 1.86 -4.33 18.03
C GLN A 45 2.60 -3.28 17.19
N THR A 46 3.66 -3.72 16.51
CA THR A 46 4.50 -2.87 15.65
C THR A 46 4.20 -3.11 14.18
N PRO A 47 4.31 -2.07 13.32
CA PRO A 47 4.14 -2.25 11.89
C PRO A 47 5.36 -2.91 11.24
N PHE A 48 5.16 -3.41 10.02
CA PHE A 48 6.23 -3.75 9.09
C PHE A 48 6.12 -2.87 7.83
N GLY A 49 7.19 -2.75 7.06
CA GLY A 49 7.21 -1.98 5.82
C GLY A 49 6.91 -2.84 4.60
N VAL A 50 5.93 -2.46 3.79
CA VAL A 50 5.67 -3.06 2.48
C VAL A 50 6.30 -2.19 1.39
N CYS A 51 7.17 -2.79 0.57
CA CYS A 51 7.78 -2.14 -0.57
C CYS A 51 7.52 -2.95 -1.84
N LEU A 52 7.30 -2.27 -2.97
CA LEU A 52 7.36 -2.92 -4.27
C LEU A 52 8.79 -3.43 -4.54
N LEU A 53 8.93 -4.60 -5.13
CA LEU A 53 10.20 -5.11 -5.65
C LEU A 53 10.63 -4.33 -6.90
N LYS A 54 11.75 -3.64 -6.79
CA LYS A 54 12.42 -2.98 -7.93
C LYS A 54 13.11 -3.99 -8.85
N SER A 55 13.76 -4.98 -8.24
CA SER A 55 14.40 -6.12 -8.91
C SER A 55 14.51 -7.30 -7.94
N GLY A 56 14.65 -8.50 -8.50
CA GLY A 56 14.64 -9.76 -7.75
C GLY A 56 13.25 -10.39 -7.66
N HIS A 57 13.15 -11.48 -6.92
CA HIS A 57 11.92 -12.25 -6.70
C HIS A 57 11.42 -12.07 -5.27
N GLU A 58 10.11 -12.26 -5.04
CA GLU A 58 9.53 -12.32 -3.69
C GLU A 58 10.21 -13.39 -2.83
N VAL A 59 10.49 -14.54 -3.44
CA VAL A 59 11.26 -15.63 -2.85
C VAL A 59 12.74 -15.40 -3.16
N ALA A 60 13.54 -15.18 -2.12
CA ALA A 60 14.97 -14.96 -2.28
C ALA A 60 15.63 -16.16 -2.99
N SER A 61 16.35 -15.88 -4.09
CA SER A 61 17.18 -16.86 -4.79
C SER A 61 18.65 -16.59 -4.47
N PRO A 62 19.50 -17.62 -4.30
CA PRO A 62 20.93 -17.41 -4.04
C PRO A 62 21.57 -16.57 -5.15
N GLY A 63 22.10 -15.39 -4.80
CA GLY A 63 22.79 -14.48 -5.72
C GLY A 63 21.91 -13.42 -6.39
N ASP A 64 20.60 -13.38 -6.12
CA ASP A 64 19.67 -12.36 -6.64
C ASP A 64 18.92 -11.69 -5.48
N PRO A 65 19.51 -10.66 -4.82
CA PRO A 65 18.91 -10.03 -3.66
C PRO A 65 17.64 -9.25 -4.06
N SER A 66 16.56 -9.46 -3.31
CA SER A 66 15.35 -8.66 -3.40
C SER A 66 15.65 -7.19 -3.09
N VAL A 67 15.53 -6.32 -4.09
CA VAL A 67 15.77 -4.87 -3.93
C VAL A 67 14.41 -4.17 -3.80
N PRO A 68 14.08 -3.60 -2.63
CA PRO A 68 12.86 -2.84 -2.44
C PRO A 68 12.93 -1.48 -3.15
N GLU A 69 11.79 -0.98 -3.60
CA GLU A 69 11.63 0.42 -3.96
C GLU A 69 11.81 1.33 -2.74
N SER A 70 12.27 2.56 -2.99
CA SER A 70 12.61 3.50 -1.93
C SER A 70 11.40 4.10 -1.21
N ILE A 71 10.20 4.03 -1.80
CA ILE A 71 8.95 4.50 -1.17
C ILE A 71 8.04 3.29 -0.95
N GLY A 72 7.64 3.10 0.30
CA GLY A 72 6.77 2.01 0.74
C GLY A 72 5.63 2.50 1.62
N CYS A 73 4.85 1.56 2.13
CA CYS A 73 3.76 1.80 3.07
C CYS A 73 3.98 0.95 4.32
N LEU A 74 3.83 1.57 5.49
CA LEU A 74 3.71 0.81 6.72
C LEU A 74 2.43 -0.03 6.69
N ALA A 75 2.51 -1.21 7.27
CA ALA A 75 1.43 -2.16 7.34
C ALA A 75 1.28 -2.68 8.76
N GLU A 76 0.06 -2.63 9.26
CA GLU A 76 -0.34 -3.23 10.53
C GLU A 76 -1.14 -4.51 10.25
N ILE A 77 -0.97 -5.52 11.10
CA ILE A 77 -1.75 -6.75 11.00
C ILE A 77 -3.12 -6.51 11.63
N ALA A 78 -4.16 -6.43 10.81
CA ALA A 78 -5.53 -6.23 11.24
C ALA A 78 -6.18 -7.55 11.69
N GLU A 79 -5.95 -8.63 10.94
CA GLU A 79 -6.44 -9.97 11.25
C GLU A 79 -5.36 -11.01 10.95
N CYS A 80 -5.33 -12.08 11.73
CA CYS A 80 -4.44 -13.21 11.51
C CYS A 80 -5.16 -14.51 11.85
N ASP A 81 -5.13 -15.45 10.91
CA ASP A 81 -5.60 -16.82 11.10
C ASP A 81 -4.49 -17.81 10.71
N VAL A 82 -4.62 -19.06 11.14
CA VAL A 82 -3.75 -20.17 10.79
C VAL A 82 -4.54 -21.15 9.95
N ASP A 83 -4.10 -21.39 8.71
CA ASP A 83 -4.77 -22.36 7.85
C ASP A 83 -4.49 -23.81 8.30
N THR A 84 -5.21 -24.76 7.70
CA THR A 84 -5.11 -26.20 8.02
C THR A 84 -3.70 -26.79 7.79
N PHE A 85 -2.83 -26.10 7.06
CA PHE A 85 -1.45 -26.49 6.78
C PHE A 85 -0.43 -25.72 7.62
N GLY A 86 -0.89 -24.91 8.59
CA GLY A 86 -0.03 -24.13 9.48
C GLY A 86 0.50 -22.85 8.86
N LEU A 87 -0.08 -22.39 7.74
CA LEU A 87 0.29 -21.14 7.09
C LEU A 87 -0.46 -19.97 7.73
N LEU A 88 0.24 -18.84 7.91
CA LEU A 88 -0.41 -17.65 8.43
C LEU A 88 -1.15 -16.93 7.30
N LEU A 89 -2.46 -16.79 7.47
CA LEU A 89 -3.32 -15.96 6.64
C LEU A 89 -3.46 -14.63 7.37
N VAL A 90 -2.83 -13.59 6.85
CA VAL A 90 -2.77 -12.27 7.46
C VAL A 90 -3.54 -11.28 6.59
N GLN A 91 -4.45 -10.54 7.20
CA GLN A 91 -5.01 -9.34 6.59
C GLN A 91 -4.24 -8.14 7.14
N ALA A 92 -3.40 -7.53 6.32
CA ALA A 92 -2.70 -6.31 6.68
C ALA A 92 -3.47 -5.07 6.21
N ARG A 93 -3.28 -3.94 6.90
CA ARG A 93 -3.81 -2.64 6.53
C ARG A 93 -2.68 -1.63 6.39
N GLY A 94 -2.65 -0.90 5.27
CA GLY A 94 -1.71 0.19 5.04
C GLY A 94 -1.99 1.39 5.94
N THR A 95 -0.94 1.99 6.50
CA THR A 95 -1.04 3.20 7.34
C THR A 95 -0.30 4.37 6.69
N ASP A 96 0.97 4.58 7.01
CA ASP A 96 1.74 5.74 6.57
C ASP A 96 2.69 5.38 5.43
N ARG A 97 2.94 6.35 4.55
CA ARG A 97 4.03 6.20 3.58
C ARG A 97 5.36 6.44 4.27
N PHE A 98 6.40 5.76 3.81
CA PHE A 98 7.76 6.01 4.26
C PHE A 98 8.73 6.04 3.08
N ARG A 99 9.86 6.72 3.30
CA ARG A 99 11.04 6.65 2.47
C ARG A 99 12.09 5.78 3.15
N LEU A 100 12.46 4.70 2.49
CA LEU A 100 13.59 3.87 2.86
C LEU A 100 14.90 4.59 2.52
N THR A 101 15.65 4.98 3.53
CA THR A 101 16.92 5.69 3.35
C THR A 101 18.11 4.75 3.27
N ASP A 102 18.02 3.61 3.96
CA ASP A 102 19.02 2.54 3.96
C ASP A 102 18.39 1.21 4.33
N HIS A 103 18.99 0.09 3.92
CA HIS A 103 18.55 -1.25 4.33
C HIS A 103 19.70 -2.25 4.36
N ARG A 104 19.52 -3.30 5.17
CA ARG A 104 20.44 -4.43 5.27
C ARG A 104 19.66 -5.75 5.31
N VAL A 105 20.37 -6.83 4.99
CA VAL A 105 19.87 -8.20 5.15
C VAL A 105 20.43 -8.76 6.46
N GLU A 106 19.57 -9.24 7.33
CA GLU A 106 19.95 -9.89 8.59
C GLU A 106 20.32 -11.36 8.37
N PRO A 107 20.98 -12.03 9.34
CA PRO A 107 21.30 -13.46 9.23
C PRO A 107 20.10 -14.38 8.98
N SER A 108 18.88 -13.95 9.35
CA SER A 108 17.61 -14.62 9.06
C SER A 108 17.16 -14.50 7.59
N ASN A 109 17.90 -13.74 6.77
CA ASN A 109 17.52 -13.26 5.44
C ASN A 109 16.33 -12.28 5.44
N LEU A 110 15.89 -11.79 6.60
CA LEU A 110 14.94 -10.68 6.67
C LEU A 110 15.64 -9.39 6.24
N ILE A 111 14.96 -8.57 5.46
CA ILE A 111 15.44 -7.22 5.15
C ILE A 111 14.91 -6.29 6.24
N VAL A 112 15.79 -5.48 6.82
CA VAL A 112 15.43 -4.43 7.77
C VAL A 112 15.98 -3.09 7.29
N GLY A 113 15.23 -2.02 7.54
CA GLY A 113 15.49 -0.71 6.96
C GLY A 113 15.46 0.44 7.95
N THR A 114 16.14 1.54 7.59
CA THR A 114 15.89 2.85 8.19
C THR A 114 14.84 3.57 7.34
N ALA A 115 13.70 3.88 7.94
CA ALA A 115 12.54 4.45 7.25
C ALA A 115 12.19 5.82 7.82
N GLU A 116 12.19 6.85 6.97
CA GLU A 116 11.67 8.17 7.28
C GLU A 116 10.19 8.23 6.91
N LEU A 117 9.30 8.53 7.85
CA LEU A 117 7.89 8.73 7.53
C LEU A 117 7.71 9.91 6.57
N LEU A 118 6.80 9.76 5.62
CA LEU A 118 6.36 10.88 4.80
C LEU A 118 5.13 11.48 5.46
N GLY A 119 5.10 12.81 5.56
CA GLY A 119 3.93 13.52 6.07
C GLY A 119 2.70 13.34 5.17
N GLU A 120 1.59 13.93 5.60
CA GLU A 120 0.34 13.93 4.84
C GLU A 120 0.51 14.54 3.44
N ASP A 121 -0.34 14.13 2.50
CA ASP A 121 -0.36 14.70 1.16
C ASP A 121 -0.67 16.20 1.21
N GLN A 122 -0.09 16.95 0.27
CA GLN A 122 -0.53 18.31 0.04
C GLN A 122 -2.01 18.30 -0.36
N PRO A 123 -2.84 19.15 0.28
CA PRO A 123 -4.27 19.15 0.04
C PRO A 123 -4.57 19.61 -1.38
N LEU A 124 -5.61 19.03 -1.97
CA LEU A 124 -6.10 19.39 -3.29
C LEU A 124 -6.56 20.86 -3.31
N GLN A 125 -6.13 21.60 -4.33
CA GLN A 125 -6.48 23.02 -4.51
C GLN A 125 -6.91 23.32 -5.95
N GLY A 126 -7.83 24.28 -6.10
CA GLY A 126 -8.28 24.79 -7.40
C GLY A 126 -9.55 24.12 -7.92
N ALA A 127 -10.38 24.90 -8.61
CA ALA A 127 -11.70 24.48 -9.09
C ALA A 127 -11.63 23.34 -10.12
N GLU A 128 -10.61 23.33 -10.98
CA GLU A 128 -10.42 22.27 -11.98
C GLU A 128 -10.09 20.92 -11.31
N ALA A 129 -9.18 20.92 -10.33
CA ALA A 129 -8.84 19.73 -9.57
C ALA A 129 -10.06 19.19 -8.79
N LEU A 130 -10.89 20.09 -8.24
CA LEU A 130 -12.13 19.72 -7.55
C LEU A 130 -13.13 19.06 -8.50
N ALA A 131 -13.27 19.55 -9.73
CA ALA A 131 -14.16 18.95 -10.72
C ALA A 131 -13.70 17.53 -11.12
N LYS A 132 -12.39 17.35 -11.34
CA LYS A 132 -11.79 16.04 -11.63
C LYS A 132 -11.95 15.08 -10.46
N PHE A 133 -11.73 15.57 -9.24
CA PHE A 133 -11.94 14.80 -8.02
C PHE A 133 -13.38 14.31 -7.90
N GLY A 134 -14.39 15.18 -8.12
CA GLY A 134 -15.79 14.79 -8.10
C GLY A 134 -16.10 13.63 -9.05
N ALA A 135 -15.64 13.74 -10.30
CA ALA A 135 -15.80 12.65 -11.28
C ALA A 135 -15.12 11.35 -10.83
N CYS A 136 -13.91 11.42 -10.27
CA CYS A 136 -13.22 10.25 -9.71
C CYS A 136 -13.98 9.61 -8.54
N ALA A 137 -14.49 10.42 -7.61
CA ALA A 137 -15.23 9.96 -6.44
C ALA A 137 -16.53 9.25 -6.85
N GLU A 138 -17.29 9.82 -7.79
CA GLU A 138 -18.52 9.21 -8.33
C GLU A 138 -18.24 7.83 -8.94
N VAL A 139 -17.16 7.66 -9.71
CA VAL A 139 -16.83 6.35 -10.27
C VAL A 139 -16.43 5.37 -9.18
N LEU A 140 -15.64 5.79 -8.18
CA LEU A 140 -15.26 4.92 -7.08
C LEU A 140 -16.49 4.46 -6.29
N GLU A 141 -17.41 5.36 -5.98
CA GLU A 141 -18.67 5.04 -5.30
C GLU A 141 -19.45 3.97 -6.07
N ARG A 142 -19.65 4.16 -7.38
CA ARG A 142 -20.32 3.16 -8.25
C ARG A 142 -19.60 1.81 -8.24
N ILE A 143 -18.26 1.81 -8.24
CA ILE A 143 -17.46 0.57 -8.17
C ILE A 143 -17.71 -0.14 -6.84
N ILE A 144 -17.66 0.60 -5.73
CA ILE A 144 -17.87 0.05 -4.39
C ILE A 144 -19.28 -0.53 -4.28
N ASP A 145 -20.31 0.21 -4.71
CA ASP A 145 -21.70 -0.26 -4.68
C ASP A 145 -21.88 -1.53 -5.52
N THR A 146 -21.30 -1.56 -6.72
CA THR A 146 -21.36 -2.73 -7.59
C THR A 146 -20.70 -3.96 -6.95
N ILE A 147 -19.56 -3.78 -6.26
CA ILE A 147 -18.90 -4.89 -5.56
C ILE A 147 -19.71 -5.31 -4.35
N LYS A 148 -20.24 -4.37 -3.56
CA LYS A 148 -21.09 -4.66 -2.40
C LYS A 148 -22.32 -5.49 -2.77
N GLU A 149 -22.96 -5.17 -3.89
CA GLU A 149 -24.13 -5.91 -4.38
C GLU A 149 -23.79 -7.35 -4.79
N ARG A 150 -22.59 -7.57 -5.35
CA ARG A 150 -22.17 -8.87 -5.89
C ARG A 150 -21.49 -9.77 -4.84
N GLU A 151 -20.61 -9.18 -4.03
CA GLU A 151 -19.71 -9.86 -3.09
C GLU A 151 -19.63 -9.11 -1.75
N PRO A 152 -20.72 -9.04 -0.97
CA PRO A 152 -20.79 -8.21 0.24
C PRO A 152 -19.78 -8.60 1.32
N GLN A 153 -19.28 -9.84 1.30
CA GLN A 153 -18.31 -10.36 2.28
C GLN A 153 -16.84 -10.16 1.86
N ASN A 154 -16.59 -9.72 0.62
CA ASN A 154 -15.25 -9.66 0.04
C ASN A 154 -14.95 -8.28 -0.56
N LEU A 155 -15.37 -7.23 0.16
CA LEU A 155 -15.11 -5.87 -0.27
C LEU A 155 -13.62 -5.54 -0.07
N PRO A 156 -12.89 -5.05 -1.10
CA PRO A 156 -11.47 -4.76 -0.99
C PRO A 156 -11.18 -3.43 -0.25
N PHE A 157 -12.16 -2.88 0.48
CA PHE A 157 -12.10 -1.58 1.14
C PHE A 157 -12.70 -1.66 2.54
N VAL A 158 -12.13 -0.88 3.46
CA VAL A 158 -12.59 -0.79 4.86
C VAL A 158 -13.49 0.42 5.03
N GLU A 159 -14.58 0.27 5.78
CA GLU A 159 -15.43 1.39 6.21
C GLU A 159 -14.77 2.17 7.37
N PRO A 160 -14.99 3.50 7.49
CA PRO A 160 -15.85 4.32 6.65
C PRO A 160 -15.21 4.68 5.29
N PHE A 161 -16.03 4.80 4.24
CA PHE A 161 -15.56 5.30 2.95
C PHE A 161 -15.45 6.82 2.98
N LEU A 162 -14.28 7.32 2.63
CA LEU A 162 -13.95 8.74 2.67
C LEU A 162 -14.08 9.33 1.26
N TYR A 163 -15.31 9.36 0.73
CA TYR A 163 -15.57 9.87 -0.62
C TYR A 163 -15.28 11.36 -0.79
N ASP A 164 -15.20 12.10 0.33
CA ASP A 164 -14.84 13.51 0.40
C ASP A 164 -13.31 13.74 0.57
N ASP A 165 -12.52 12.68 0.72
CA ASP A 165 -11.07 12.75 0.85
C ASP A 165 -10.38 12.42 -0.50
N PRO A 166 -9.73 13.40 -1.17
CA PRO A 166 -9.04 13.16 -2.44
C PRO A 166 -7.83 12.22 -2.31
N THR A 167 -7.15 12.19 -1.16
CA THR A 167 -6.05 11.24 -0.92
C THR A 167 -6.60 9.83 -0.83
N TRP A 168 -7.67 9.61 -0.07
CA TRP A 168 -8.29 8.30 0.02
C TRP A 168 -8.81 7.83 -1.33
N VAL A 169 -9.62 8.64 -2.02
CA VAL A 169 -10.23 8.30 -3.32
C VAL A 169 -9.15 7.95 -4.36
N SER A 170 -8.10 8.78 -4.48
CA SER A 170 -7.03 8.53 -5.45
C SER A 170 -6.23 7.26 -5.14
N ASN A 171 -6.00 6.95 -3.85
CA ASN A 171 -5.36 5.69 -3.45
C ASN A 171 -6.24 4.48 -3.80
N ARG A 172 -7.55 4.50 -3.47
CA ARG A 172 -8.46 3.38 -3.77
C ARG A 172 -8.58 3.11 -5.26
N LEU A 173 -8.70 4.18 -6.06
CA LEU A 173 -8.72 4.07 -7.51
C LEU A 173 -7.40 3.49 -8.06
N ALA A 174 -6.25 3.92 -7.53
CA ALA A 174 -4.96 3.39 -7.96
C ALA A 174 -4.80 1.87 -7.68
N GLU A 175 -5.45 1.36 -6.63
CA GLU A 175 -5.45 -0.06 -6.30
C GLU A 175 -6.38 -0.90 -7.17
N ILE A 176 -7.61 -0.42 -7.42
CA ILE A 176 -8.64 -1.19 -8.14
C ILE A 176 -8.50 -1.11 -9.67
N LEU A 177 -7.98 0.00 -10.19
CA LEU A 177 -7.80 0.17 -11.63
C LEU A 177 -6.67 -0.73 -12.15
N PRO A 178 -6.76 -1.22 -13.41
CA PRO A 178 -5.75 -2.09 -14.02
C PRO A 178 -4.51 -1.30 -14.48
N ILE A 179 -3.85 -0.65 -13.53
CA ILE A 179 -2.65 0.17 -13.71
C ILE A 179 -1.41 -0.73 -13.57
N PRO A 180 -0.45 -0.69 -14.52
CA PRO A 180 0.80 -1.44 -14.40
C PRO A 180 1.57 -1.09 -13.11
N MET A 181 2.21 -2.08 -12.45
CA MET A 181 2.83 -1.89 -11.13
C MET A 181 3.80 -0.71 -11.04
N ARG A 182 4.62 -0.50 -12.07
CA ARG A 182 5.55 0.64 -12.12
C ARG A 182 4.80 1.99 -12.12
N ALA A 183 3.70 2.09 -12.86
CA ALA A 183 2.87 3.30 -12.86
C ALA A 183 2.12 3.46 -11.54
N ARG A 184 1.65 2.36 -10.93
CA ARG A 184 1.06 2.38 -9.59
C ARG A 184 2.06 2.82 -8.52
N GLN A 185 3.31 2.40 -8.61
CA GLN A 185 4.39 2.89 -7.75
C GLN A 185 4.60 4.40 -7.94
N LYS A 186 4.57 4.91 -9.17
CA LYS A 186 4.64 6.37 -9.41
C LYS A 186 3.45 7.12 -8.82
N LEU A 187 2.25 6.54 -8.84
CA LEU A 187 1.12 7.11 -8.11
C LEU A 187 1.36 7.12 -6.60
N MET A 188 1.92 6.06 -6.01
CA MET A 188 2.27 6.00 -4.57
C MET A 188 3.30 7.06 -4.16
N GLU A 189 4.25 7.37 -5.04
CA GLU A 189 5.31 8.36 -4.81
C GLU A 189 4.82 9.83 -4.86
N LEU A 190 3.64 10.11 -5.40
CA LEU A 190 3.09 11.48 -5.42
C LEU A 190 2.71 11.89 -3.98
N MET A 191 3.15 13.08 -3.55
CA MET A 191 2.83 13.67 -2.23
C MET A 191 1.83 14.83 -2.35
N ASP A 192 1.10 14.88 -3.47
CA ASP A 192 0.09 15.88 -3.78
C ASP A 192 -1.16 15.14 -4.24
N ALA A 193 -2.25 15.29 -3.49
CA ALA A 193 -3.50 14.61 -3.76
C ALA A 193 -4.12 15.06 -5.09
N GLY A 194 -4.02 16.34 -5.43
CA GLY A 194 -4.50 16.89 -6.70
C GLY A 194 -3.74 16.32 -7.89
N ALA A 195 -2.41 16.25 -7.79
CA ALA A 195 -1.58 15.63 -8.83
C ALA A 195 -1.91 14.13 -9.02
N ARG A 196 -2.18 13.40 -7.93
CA ARG A 196 -2.60 11.99 -8.02
C ARG A 196 -3.97 11.85 -8.68
N ILE A 197 -4.92 12.70 -8.29
CA ILE A 197 -6.25 12.78 -8.92
C ILE A 197 -6.13 13.07 -10.42
N ASP A 198 -5.30 14.01 -10.84
CA ASP A 198 -5.10 14.34 -12.26
C ASP A 198 -4.66 13.12 -13.07
N VAL A 199 -3.69 12.35 -12.57
CA VAL A 199 -3.19 11.15 -13.25
C VAL A 199 -4.26 10.05 -13.30
N VAL A 200 -4.97 9.81 -12.19
CA VAL A 200 -6.05 8.82 -12.12
C VAL A 200 -7.21 9.20 -13.05
N HIS A 201 -7.63 10.46 -13.02
CA HIS A 201 -8.68 10.99 -13.88
C HIS A 201 -8.31 10.84 -15.37
N HIS A 202 -7.07 11.18 -15.74
CA HIS A 202 -6.58 11.01 -17.11
C HIS A 202 -6.60 9.55 -17.56
N TYR A 203 -6.21 8.61 -16.67
CA TYR A 203 -6.33 7.18 -16.93
C TYR A 203 -7.79 6.79 -17.19
N MET A 204 -8.71 7.22 -16.32
CA MET A 204 -10.14 6.91 -16.45
C MET A 204 -10.74 7.46 -17.75
N GLN A 205 -10.38 8.67 -18.16
CA GLN A 205 -10.78 9.25 -19.44
C GLN A 205 -10.30 8.42 -20.64
N HIS A 206 -9.01 8.06 -20.64
CA HIS A 206 -8.41 7.26 -21.71
C HIS A 206 -9.07 5.88 -21.84
N HIS A 207 -9.54 5.32 -20.72
CA HIS A 207 -10.18 4.01 -20.64
C HIS A 207 -11.72 4.05 -20.63
N GLN A 208 -12.35 5.21 -20.89
CA GLN A 208 -13.81 5.38 -20.99
C GLN A 208 -14.57 4.95 -19.72
N LEU A 209 -14.02 5.28 -18.55
CA LEU A 209 -14.62 4.96 -17.25
C LEU A 209 -15.43 6.12 -16.64
N LEU A 210 -15.33 7.32 -17.23
CA LEU A 210 -16.09 8.53 -16.85
C LEU A 210 -17.39 8.64 -17.65
#